data_AF-A0AAV7FCM6-F1
#
_entry.id   AF-A0AAV7FCM6-F1
#
_cell.length_a   1.000
_cell.length_b   1.000
_cell.length_c   1.000
_cell.angle_alpha   90.00
_cell.angle_beta   90.00
_cell.angle_gamma   90.00
#
_symmetry.space_group_name_H-M   'P 1'
#
loop_
_entity.id
_entity.type
_entity.pdbx_description
1 polymer ?
#
loop_
_entity_poly.entity_id
_entity_poly.type
_entity_poly.pdbx_seq_one_letter_code
_entity_poly.pdbx_strand_id
1 'polypeptide(L)'
;MDRLVSVDVKELELAFKPSERCSASFRISNLMHTMSVAVCLTTADSRYCFAPNPYSVLPPLSSSTVSIHLPPLLSPPVSDSVLVRTTMLPTGRAHPDALRRIFSAPGRQIFRDALLPLSVVGPHVVKSLLFASTPSSSSSLDTTLRTAFLLSKAISRCSTSDLSNLLIDAARLGNPAFVSPLIDAGAHPDSRDSDGNSALSVAAAAGNVEAARALLDAGAQFDPSADRLLHAAAAANDVRLLDVLANPGNIDSADSTGRRPIHEAASGGHAEALRFCVRCGCDASAPDSGGWTPLHCAAAEGHLAAVEFLLDAVPFAKYAVTRDGRTAYAVAAEAGHSHLGDSLRLGDGLQRAARLGDANGIRSLVSQGAGVNGRDQNGWTPLHRAAFKGRMESVKVLIGSGAQIDAVDNVGYTPLRCAVEAGQSEVALYLVSQGAYANQKTFKSPFLPVRNPCFGKNNHPAQLPLPLPLPLPPVNGEKRGDLVN
;
A
#
# COMPACT_ATOMS: atom_id res chain seq x y z
N MET A 1 62.88 -12.39 21.65
CA MET A 1 61.73 -13.29 21.89
C MET A 1 60.52 -12.40 22.03
N ASP A 2 59.60 -12.44 21.08
CA ASP A 2 58.58 -11.39 21.01
C ASP A 2 57.42 -11.61 21.99
N ARG A 3 57.21 -12.85 22.46
CA ARG A 3 56.18 -13.21 23.46
C ARG A 3 56.67 -14.37 24.32
N LEU A 4 56.29 -14.39 25.60
CA LEU A 4 56.57 -15.50 26.53
C LEU A 4 55.53 -16.61 26.47
N VAL A 5 54.37 -16.31 25.88
CA VAL A 5 53.18 -17.14 25.95
C VAL A 5 52.45 -17.08 24.61
N SER A 6 51.85 -18.20 24.21
CA SER A 6 50.92 -18.26 23.07
C SER A 6 49.49 -18.53 23.54
N VAL A 7 48.53 -17.84 22.92
CA VAL A 7 47.09 -18.13 23.06
C VAL A 7 46.66 -19.02 21.89
N ASP A 8 45.82 -20.02 22.17
CA ASP A 8 45.33 -20.99 21.18
C ASP A 8 44.35 -20.40 20.16
N VAL A 9 43.63 -19.34 20.54
CA VAL A 9 42.68 -18.62 19.70
C VAL A 9 43.21 -17.24 19.28
N LYS A 10 42.87 -16.82 18.06
CA LYS A 10 43.16 -15.46 17.57
C LYS A 10 42.17 -14.42 18.07
N GLU A 11 40.94 -14.85 18.34
CA GLU A 11 39.83 -14.03 18.81
C GLU A 11 38.93 -14.88 19.71
N LEU A 12 38.46 -14.28 20.80
CA LEU A 12 37.60 -14.94 21.77
C LEU A 12 36.14 -14.55 21.51
N GLU A 13 35.29 -15.53 21.24
CA GLU A 13 33.87 -15.32 21.01
C GLU A 13 33.05 -15.66 22.24
N LEU A 14 32.27 -14.70 22.73
CA LEU A 14 31.37 -14.86 23.86
C LEU A 14 29.91 -14.84 23.39
N ALA A 15 29.25 -15.99 23.42
CA ALA A 15 27.84 -16.09 23.06
C ALA A 15 26.95 -15.41 24.12
N PHE A 16 26.28 -14.33 23.75
CA PHE A 16 25.45 -13.54 24.66
C PHE A 16 24.00 -14.04 24.72
N LYS A 17 23.52 -14.22 25.94
CA LYS A 17 22.12 -14.53 26.25
C LYS A 17 21.62 -13.55 27.32
N PRO A 18 20.45 -12.91 27.11
CA PRO A 18 19.89 -11.99 28.08
C PRO A 18 19.62 -12.70 29.39
N SER A 19 19.90 -12.03 30.51
CA SER A 19 19.59 -12.53 31.86
C SER A 19 20.26 -13.87 32.23
N GLU A 20 21.26 -14.31 31.47
CA GLU A 20 22.03 -15.53 31.74
C GLU A 20 23.52 -15.24 31.91
N ARG A 21 24.22 -16.10 32.65
CA ARG A 21 25.69 -16.04 32.74
C ARG A 21 26.29 -16.58 31.45
N CYS A 22 27.12 -15.78 30.79
CA CYS A 22 27.81 -16.16 29.57
C CYS A 22 29.28 -16.45 29.90
N SER A 23 29.88 -17.45 29.25
CA SER A 23 31.30 -17.75 29.43
C SER A 23 31.97 -18.22 28.15
N ALA A 24 33.23 -17.85 27.97
CA ALA A 24 34.08 -18.35 26.91
C ALA A 24 35.42 -18.79 27.50
N SER A 25 36.03 -19.83 26.94
CA SER A 25 37.27 -20.41 27.45
C SER A 25 38.34 -20.41 26.37
N PHE A 26 39.59 -20.18 26.77
CA PHE A 26 40.76 -20.21 25.89
C PHE A 26 41.96 -20.82 26.62
N ARG A 27 42.94 -21.31 25.87
CA ARG A 27 44.15 -21.91 26.41
C ARG A 27 45.35 -21.00 26.22
N ILE A 28 46.11 -20.87 27.30
CA ILE A 28 47.32 -20.07 27.39
C ILE A 28 48.49 -21.04 27.60
N SER A 29 49.50 -21.00 26.73
CA SER A 29 50.62 -21.95 26.73
C SER A 29 51.97 -21.24 26.91
N ASN A 30 52.79 -21.74 27.84
CA ASN A 30 54.13 -21.23 28.08
C ASN A 30 55.09 -21.69 26.96
N LEU A 31 55.78 -20.74 26.34
CA LEU A 31 56.74 -21.01 25.26
C LEU A 31 58.16 -21.28 25.79
N MET A 32 58.40 -21.12 27.09
CA MET A 32 59.71 -21.29 27.70
C MET A 32 59.97 -22.75 28.11
N HIS A 33 61.12 -23.27 27.72
CA HIS A 33 61.55 -24.66 28.02
C HIS A 33 62.10 -24.84 29.45
N THR A 34 62.62 -23.78 30.06
CA THR A 34 63.41 -23.87 31.29
C THR A 34 62.87 -23.05 32.46
N MET A 35 61.86 -22.20 32.23
CA MET A 35 61.38 -21.25 33.24
C MET A 35 59.85 -21.16 33.27
N SER A 36 59.31 -20.93 34.48
CA SER A 36 57.90 -20.65 34.67
C SER A 36 57.57 -19.20 34.28
N VAL A 37 56.38 -18.98 33.75
CA VAL A 37 55.88 -17.65 33.36
C VAL A 37 54.67 -17.29 34.19
N ALA A 38 54.70 -16.11 34.82
CA ALA A 38 53.52 -15.51 35.45
C ALA A 38 52.67 -14.81 34.39
N VAL A 39 51.36 -15.01 34.47
CA VAL A 39 50.37 -14.40 33.59
C VAL A 39 49.35 -13.63 34.42
N CYS A 40 49.01 -12.42 33.97
CA CYS A 40 47.92 -11.60 34.49
C CYS A 40 46.98 -11.22 33.35
N LEU A 41 45.68 -11.41 33.57
CA LEU A 41 44.62 -11.10 32.62
C LEU A 41 43.84 -9.87 33.07
N THR A 42 43.69 -8.90 32.16
CA THR A 42 42.92 -7.67 32.40
C THR A 42 42.05 -7.33 31.20
N THR A 43 40.82 -6.90 31.43
CA THR A 43 39.91 -6.28 30.43
C THR A 43 39.73 -4.80 30.75
N ALA A 44 39.31 -4.00 29.76
CA ALA A 44 38.95 -2.60 30.01
C ALA A 44 37.59 -2.50 30.73
N ASP A 45 36.67 -3.40 30.39
CA ASP A 45 35.37 -3.50 31.04
C ASP A 45 35.46 -4.34 32.32
N SER A 46 35.10 -3.73 33.45
CA SER A 46 35.16 -4.33 34.79
C SER A 46 34.08 -5.37 35.05
N ARG A 47 33.12 -5.51 34.12
CA ARG A 47 32.04 -6.50 34.22
C ARG A 47 32.50 -7.93 33.98
N TYR A 48 33.62 -8.12 33.29
CA TYR A 48 34.16 -9.46 33.01
C TYR A 48 34.95 -10.00 34.20
N CYS A 49 34.73 -11.27 34.51
CA CYS A 49 35.44 -11.99 35.56
C CYS A 49 36.22 -13.17 34.95
N PHE A 50 37.38 -13.50 35.51
CA PHE A 50 38.19 -14.64 35.06
C PHE A 50 38.14 -15.78 36.08
N ALA A 51 37.92 -17.01 35.62
CA ALA A 51 38.02 -18.22 36.44
C ALA A 51 39.08 -19.20 35.86
N PRO A 52 39.84 -19.92 36.71
CA PRO A 52 39.74 -19.94 38.17
C PRO A 52 40.29 -18.69 38.87
N ASN A 53 41.25 -17.98 38.27
CA ASN A 53 41.78 -16.69 38.77
C ASN A 53 42.36 -15.87 37.60
N PRO A 54 42.37 -14.51 37.68
CA PRO A 54 43.02 -13.66 36.67
C PRO A 54 44.56 -13.73 36.69
N TYR A 55 45.13 -14.34 37.74
CA TYR A 55 46.56 -14.56 37.89
C TYR A 55 46.87 -16.06 37.83
N SER A 56 47.86 -16.45 37.05
CA SER A 56 48.31 -17.84 36.96
C SER A 56 49.83 -17.93 36.79
N VAL A 57 50.41 -19.07 37.20
CA VAL A 57 51.80 -19.42 36.94
C VAL A 57 51.79 -20.64 36.03
N LEU A 58 52.43 -20.52 34.88
CA LEU A 58 52.57 -21.60 33.91
C LEU A 58 53.96 -22.22 34.05
N PRO A 59 54.08 -23.49 34.50
CA PRO A 59 55.32 -24.26 34.40
C PRO A 59 55.91 -24.28 32.96
N PRO A 60 57.19 -24.64 32.80
CA PRO A 60 57.82 -24.77 31.48
C PRO A 60 57.04 -25.71 30.57
N LEU A 61 56.79 -25.31 29.32
CA LEU A 61 56.02 -26.05 28.32
C LEU A 61 54.60 -26.49 28.74
N SER A 62 54.03 -25.87 29.77
CA SER A 62 52.68 -26.17 30.23
C SER A 62 51.63 -25.23 29.64
N SER A 63 50.38 -25.68 29.68
CA SER A 63 49.22 -24.90 29.26
C SER A 63 48.15 -24.86 30.33
N SER A 64 47.47 -23.72 30.47
CA SER A 64 46.33 -23.56 31.37
C SER A 64 45.11 -23.06 30.58
N THR A 65 43.94 -23.57 30.94
CA THR A 65 42.65 -23.11 30.39
C THR A 65 42.09 -22.05 31.32
N VAL A 66 41.73 -20.89 30.76
CA VAL A 66 41.10 -19.80 31.49
C VAL A 66 39.73 -19.51 30.87
N SER A 67 38.73 -19.30 31.72
CA SER A 67 37.39 -18.87 31.29
C SER A 67 37.14 -17.42 31.67
N ILE A 68 36.65 -16.65 30.70
CA ILE A 68 36.04 -15.33 30.94
C ILE A 68 34.55 -15.53 31.17
N HIS A 69 33.99 -14.83 32.16
CA HIS A 69 32.60 -14.88 32.55
C HIS A 69 32.01 -13.48 32.50
N LEU A 70 30.82 -13.36 31.92
CA LEU A 70 29.99 -12.17 31.96
C LEU A 70 28.76 -12.43 32.85
N PRO A 71 28.47 -11.56 33.83
CA PRO A 71 27.27 -11.69 34.66
C PRO A 71 25.99 -11.50 33.82
N PRO A 72 24.82 -11.90 34.36
CA PRO A 72 23.54 -11.68 33.69
C PRO A 72 23.31 -10.20 33.38
N LEU A 73 23.17 -9.87 32.09
CA LEU A 73 22.87 -8.52 31.62
C LEU A 73 21.62 -8.53 30.73
N LEU A 74 20.92 -7.40 30.70
CA LEU A 74 19.76 -7.16 29.83
C LEU A 74 20.18 -6.76 28.41
N SER A 75 21.29 -6.05 28.27
CA SER A 75 21.83 -5.58 26.99
C SER A 75 23.26 -6.07 26.76
N PRO A 76 23.66 -6.29 25.49
CA PRO A 76 25.01 -6.76 25.19
C PRO A 76 26.05 -5.67 25.49
N PRO A 77 27.21 -6.02 26.08
CA PRO A 77 28.32 -5.09 26.26
C PRO A 77 29.01 -4.78 24.92
N VAL A 78 29.75 -3.67 24.88
CA VAL A 78 30.57 -3.29 23.71
C VAL A 78 31.76 -4.26 23.60
N SER A 79 32.22 -4.53 22.37
CA SER A 79 33.43 -5.31 22.11
C SER A 79 34.63 -4.76 22.87
N ASP A 80 35.43 -5.66 23.45
CA ASP A 80 36.60 -5.33 24.29
C ASP A 80 37.81 -6.18 23.86
N SER A 81 38.92 -6.08 24.57
CA SER A 81 40.08 -6.96 24.41
C SER A 81 40.60 -7.44 25.76
N VAL A 82 41.02 -8.69 25.82
CA VAL A 82 41.71 -9.27 26.96
C VAL A 82 43.21 -9.01 26.78
N LEU A 83 43.77 -8.18 27.66
CA LEU A 83 45.21 -7.97 27.75
C LEU A 83 45.84 -9.05 28.64
N VAL A 84 46.76 -9.81 28.06
CA VAL A 84 47.52 -10.88 28.71
C VAL A 84 48.93 -10.38 29.00
N ARG A 85 49.16 -9.94 30.23
CA ARG A 85 50.46 -9.50 30.72
C ARG A 85 51.30 -10.67 31.17
N THR A 86 52.57 -10.71 30.77
CA THR A 86 53.45 -11.84 31.06
C THR A 86 54.79 -11.41 31.66
N THR A 87 55.32 -12.20 32.58
CA THR A 87 56.64 -11.97 33.17
C THR A 87 57.31 -13.27 33.57
N MET A 88 58.64 -13.32 33.50
CA MET A 88 59.43 -14.49 33.86
C MET A 88 59.49 -14.65 35.38
N LEU A 89 59.29 -15.87 35.88
CA LEU A 89 59.42 -16.22 37.30
C LEU A 89 60.65 -17.12 37.51
N PRO A 90 61.73 -16.60 38.13
CA PRO A 90 62.94 -17.38 38.42
C PRO A 90 62.69 -18.50 39.42
N THR A 91 61.79 -18.27 40.38
CA THR A 91 61.39 -19.24 41.41
C THR A 91 60.00 -19.74 41.05
N GLY A 92 59.86 -20.99 40.60
CA GLY A 92 58.60 -21.57 40.13
C GLY A 92 57.44 -21.65 41.16
N ARG A 93 57.55 -20.97 42.30
CA ARG A 93 56.54 -20.84 43.34
C ARG A 93 56.33 -19.35 43.65
N ALA A 94 55.14 -18.84 43.39
CA ALA A 94 54.71 -17.50 43.80
C ALA A 94 53.25 -17.57 44.28
N HIS A 95 52.97 -16.98 45.45
CA HIS A 95 51.60 -16.87 45.97
C HIS A 95 50.80 -15.85 45.13
N PRO A 96 49.47 -16.00 44.96
CA PRO A 96 48.64 -15.03 44.24
C PRO A 96 48.84 -13.57 44.65
N ASP A 97 49.08 -13.28 45.93
CA ASP A 97 49.33 -11.90 46.43
C ASP A 97 50.70 -11.35 46.03
N ALA A 98 51.68 -12.23 45.80
CA ALA A 98 52.97 -11.83 45.25
C ALA A 98 52.86 -11.50 43.77
N LEU A 99 52.05 -12.27 43.01
CA LEU A 99 51.74 -11.98 41.61
C LEU A 99 51.03 -10.64 41.45
N ARG A 100 50.04 -10.34 42.31
CA ARG A 100 49.36 -9.04 42.32
C ARG A 100 50.34 -7.87 42.47
N ARG A 101 51.31 -7.99 43.40
CA ARG A 101 52.35 -6.97 43.62
C ARG A 101 53.27 -6.78 42.42
N ILE A 102 53.61 -7.87 41.72
CA ILE A 102 54.46 -7.84 40.52
C ILE A 102 53.76 -7.08 39.38
N PHE A 103 52.44 -7.27 39.21
CA PHE A 103 51.68 -6.62 38.15
C PHE A 103 51.10 -5.24 38.53
N SER A 104 51.14 -4.84 39.82
CA SER A 104 50.64 -3.54 40.29
C SER A 104 51.64 -2.39 40.16
N ALA A 105 52.94 -2.69 40.05
CA ALA A 105 53.98 -1.67 39.85
C ALA A 105 54.41 -1.65 38.38
N PRO A 106 54.57 -0.47 37.75
CA PRO A 106 55.08 -0.37 36.39
C PRO A 106 56.58 -0.77 36.35
N GLY A 107 56.85 -2.07 36.22
CA GLY A 107 58.18 -2.61 35.95
C GLY A 107 58.52 -2.57 34.47
N ARG A 108 59.82 -2.67 34.13
CA ARG A 108 60.28 -2.83 32.74
C ARG A 108 59.79 -4.17 32.19
N GLN A 109 58.68 -4.17 31.45
CA GLN A 109 58.25 -5.31 30.65
C GLN A 109 59.24 -5.48 29.48
N ILE A 110 60.09 -6.50 29.54
CA ILE A 110 61.09 -6.79 28.49
C ILE A 110 60.44 -7.49 27.27
N PHE A 111 59.21 -8.00 27.43
CA PHE A 111 58.48 -8.79 26.43
C PHE A 111 57.15 -8.11 26.06
N ARG A 112 56.64 -8.34 24.84
CA ARG A 112 55.36 -7.78 24.42
C ARG A 112 54.19 -8.56 25.05
N ASP A 113 53.23 -7.82 25.59
CA ASP A 113 51.96 -8.36 26.05
C ASP A 113 51.17 -8.96 24.87
N ALA A 114 50.39 -10.00 25.13
CA ALA A 114 49.48 -10.56 24.14
C ALA A 114 48.11 -9.90 24.27
N LEU A 115 47.58 -9.40 23.15
CA LEU A 115 46.22 -8.85 23.05
C LEU A 115 45.33 -9.90 22.39
N LEU A 116 44.25 -10.27 23.08
CA LEU A 116 43.23 -11.19 22.58
C LEU A 116 41.91 -10.41 22.40
N PRO A 117 41.49 -10.13 21.16
CA PRO A 117 40.19 -9.50 20.90
C PRO A 117 39.03 -10.32 21.48
N LEU A 118 38.07 -9.66 22.10
CA LEU A 118 36.85 -10.25 22.66
C LEU A 118 35.63 -9.75 21.87
N SER A 119 35.00 -10.66 21.14
CA SER A 119 33.80 -10.39 20.37
C SER A 119 32.59 -11.03 21.03
N VAL A 120 31.56 -10.21 21.27
CA VAL A 120 30.27 -10.66 21.78
C VAL A 120 29.41 -11.06 20.60
N VAL A 121 28.93 -12.30 20.58
CA VAL A 121 28.28 -12.91 19.42
C VAL A 121 26.93 -13.51 19.78
N GLY A 122 26.10 -13.77 18.78
CA GLY A 122 24.81 -14.43 18.92
C GLY A 122 23.61 -13.54 18.56
N PRO A 123 22.41 -14.15 18.52
CA PRO A 123 21.23 -13.51 17.91
C PRO A 123 20.75 -12.27 18.65
N HIS A 124 20.87 -12.25 19.98
CA HIS A 124 20.49 -11.10 20.78
C HIS A 124 21.38 -9.88 20.53
N VAL A 125 22.65 -10.10 20.16
CA VAL A 125 23.58 -9.02 19.78
C VAL A 125 23.12 -8.41 18.47
N VAL A 126 22.81 -9.24 17.47
CA VAL A 126 22.28 -8.80 16.17
C VAL A 126 20.96 -8.04 16.35
N LYS A 127 20.04 -8.56 17.17
CA LYS A 127 18.78 -7.91 17.50
C LYS A 127 18.98 -6.54 18.16
N SER A 128 19.95 -6.41 19.07
CA SER A 128 20.29 -5.11 19.67
C SER A 128 20.85 -4.13 18.64
N LEU A 129 21.66 -4.61 17.68
CA LEU A 129 22.18 -3.79 16.58
C LEU A 129 21.05 -3.32 15.65
N LEU A 130 20.06 -4.17 15.37
CA LEU A 130 18.88 -3.83 14.57
C LEU A 130 18.08 -2.68 15.20
N PHE A 131 17.79 -2.75 16.50
CA PHE A 131 17.07 -1.69 17.22
C PHE A 131 17.86 -0.38 17.32
N ALA A 132 19.19 -0.48 17.44
CA ALA A 132 20.06 0.70 17.50
C ALA A 132 20.20 1.43 16.15
N SER A 133 19.93 0.75 15.02
CA SER A 133 20.17 1.27 13.67
C SER A 133 18.96 1.96 13.04
N THR A 134 17.93 2.30 13.82
CA THR A 134 16.70 2.90 13.27
C THR A 134 16.96 4.27 12.62
N PRO A 135 16.27 4.59 11.50
CA PRO A 135 16.64 5.67 10.56
C PRO A 135 16.42 7.10 11.08
N SER A 136 16.07 7.30 12.34
CA SER A 136 15.92 8.61 12.97
C SER A 136 17.25 9.28 13.34
N SER A 137 18.39 8.60 13.14
CA SER A 137 19.72 9.19 13.31
C SER A 137 20.42 9.30 11.95
N SER A 138 20.81 10.53 11.59
CA SER A 138 21.61 10.84 10.41
C SER A 138 22.84 9.92 10.32
N SER A 139 22.78 8.91 9.45
CA SER A 139 23.79 7.86 9.36
C SER A 139 25.06 8.38 8.68
N SER A 140 26.06 8.71 9.48
CA SER A 140 27.42 8.89 8.98
C SER A 140 27.94 7.59 8.37
N LEU A 141 28.72 7.68 7.28
CA LEU A 141 29.34 6.51 6.62
C LEU A 141 30.09 5.60 7.61
N ASP A 142 30.65 6.19 8.67
CA ASP A 142 31.39 5.53 9.73
C ASP A 142 30.49 4.61 10.59
N THR A 143 29.25 5.03 10.84
CA THR A 143 28.26 4.22 11.56
C THR A 143 27.93 2.95 10.79
N THR A 144 27.74 3.03 9.47
CA THR A 144 27.40 1.89 8.60
C THR A 144 28.54 0.89 8.49
N LEU A 145 29.79 1.35 8.39
CA LEU A 145 30.97 0.47 8.37
C LEU A 145 31.16 -0.24 9.72
N ARG A 146 30.94 0.49 10.82
CA ARG A 146 31.03 -0.07 12.17
C ARG A 146 29.94 -1.11 12.43
N THR A 147 28.70 -0.87 12.00
CA THR A 147 27.62 -1.84 12.13
C THR A 147 27.85 -3.07 11.27
N ALA A 148 28.33 -2.92 10.03
CA ALA A 148 28.70 -4.05 9.17
C ALA A 148 29.80 -4.92 9.79
N PHE A 149 30.85 -4.29 10.35
CA PHE A 149 31.92 -5.01 11.04
C PHE A 149 31.39 -5.77 12.27
N LEU A 150 30.60 -5.12 13.13
CA LEU A 150 30.01 -5.76 14.30
C LEU A 150 29.03 -6.89 13.93
N LEU A 151 28.25 -6.71 12.87
CA LEU A 151 27.30 -7.70 12.36
C LEU A 151 28.03 -8.97 11.89
N SER A 152 29.09 -8.82 11.10
CA SER A 152 29.89 -9.96 10.60
C SER A 152 30.40 -10.87 11.72
N LYS A 153 30.73 -10.28 12.86
CA LYS A 153 31.15 -10.99 14.07
C LYS A 153 29.96 -11.57 14.83
N ALA A 154 28.90 -10.78 15.00
CA ALA A 154 27.74 -11.19 15.80
C ALA A 154 27.03 -12.43 15.23
N ILE A 155 27.08 -12.63 13.91
CA ILE A 155 26.44 -13.75 13.21
C ILE A 155 27.18 -15.10 13.42
N SER A 156 28.47 -15.12 13.80
CA SER A 156 29.30 -16.33 13.78
C SER A 156 28.77 -17.53 14.60
N ARG A 157 27.93 -17.26 15.62
CA ARG A 157 27.32 -18.29 16.48
C ARG A 157 25.80 -18.39 16.38
N CYS A 158 25.20 -17.84 15.33
CA CYS A 158 23.78 -17.98 15.06
C CYS A 158 23.50 -19.29 14.30
N SER A 159 22.43 -19.99 14.68
CA SER A 159 21.91 -21.09 13.86
C SER A 159 21.19 -20.53 12.62
N THR A 160 20.95 -21.37 11.61
CA THR A 160 20.19 -20.98 10.41
C THR A 160 18.77 -20.51 10.77
N SER A 161 18.13 -21.12 11.77
CA SER A 161 16.84 -20.67 12.29
C SER A 161 16.91 -19.32 12.99
N ASP A 162 18.00 -19.05 13.74
CA ASP A 162 18.18 -17.74 14.37
C ASP A 162 18.36 -16.65 13.32
N LEU A 163 19.16 -16.91 12.28
CA LEU A 163 19.40 -15.98 11.18
C LEU A 163 18.12 -15.68 10.40
N SER A 164 17.31 -16.70 10.17
CA SER A 164 16.00 -16.59 9.52
C SER A 164 15.03 -15.71 10.33
N ASN A 165 14.95 -15.91 11.65
CA ASN A 165 14.14 -15.05 12.52
C ASN A 165 14.66 -13.61 12.59
N LEU A 166 15.99 -13.42 12.60
CA LEU A 166 16.60 -12.10 12.56
C LEU A 166 16.35 -11.38 11.23
N LEU A 167 16.26 -12.12 10.13
CA LEU A 167 15.89 -11.58 8.82
C LEU A 167 14.45 -11.03 8.84
N ILE A 168 13.53 -11.74 9.47
CA ILE A 168 12.13 -11.29 9.67
C ILE A 168 12.09 -10.04 10.57
N ASP A 169 12.87 -10.01 11.66
CA ASP A 169 13.00 -8.82 12.51
C ASP A 169 13.56 -7.61 11.72
N ALA A 170 14.58 -7.82 10.88
CA ALA A 170 15.17 -6.78 10.03
C ALA A 170 14.16 -6.23 9.00
N ALA A 171 13.38 -7.11 8.40
CA ALA A 171 12.30 -6.77 7.48
C ALA A 171 11.20 -5.94 8.14
N ARG A 172 10.82 -6.29 9.38
CA ARG A 172 9.83 -5.56 10.20
C ARG A 172 10.29 -4.15 10.55
N LEU A 173 11.57 -4.00 10.87
CA LEU A 173 12.16 -2.71 11.23
C LEU A 173 12.54 -1.84 10.01
N GLY A 174 12.50 -2.41 8.80
CA GLY A 174 12.78 -1.67 7.58
C GLY A 174 14.26 -1.36 7.37
N ASN A 175 15.15 -2.24 7.83
CA ASN A 175 16.60 -2.05 7.74
C ASN A 175 17.20 -2.92 6.61
N PRO A 176 17.26 -2.44 5.35
CA PRO A 176 17.75 -3.22 4.22
C PRO A 176 19.23 -3.61 4.35
N ALA A 177 20.03 -2.83 5.09
CA ALA A 177 21.46 -3.09 5.31
C ALA A 177 21.75 -4.43 6.01
N PHE A 178 20.77 -5.01 6.71
CA PHE A 178 20.91 -6.31 7.38
C PHE A 178 20.41 -7.48 6.52
N VAL A 179 19.70 -7.22 5.41
CA VAL A 179 19.11 -8.28 4.57
C VAL A 179 20.20 -9.10 3.87
N SER A 180 21.06 -8.46 3.06
CA SER A 180 22.12 -9.18 2.33
C SER A 180 23.10 -9.90 3.28
N PRO A 181 23.64 -9.28 4.34
CA PRO A 181 24.57 -9.97 5.23
C PRO A 181 23.97 -11.17 5.97
N LEU A 182 22.69 -11.13 6.33
CA LEU A 182 22.03 -12.27 6.98
C LEU A 182 21.81 -13.42 6.00
N ILE A 183 21.44 -13.12 4.75
CA ILE A 183 21.28 -14.12 3.68
C ILE A 183 22.64 -14.73 3.30
N ASP A 184 23.68 -13.91 3.16
CA ASP A 184 25.05 -14.37 2.89
C ASP A 184 25.59 -15.28 4.00
N ALA A 185 25.13 -15.09 5.23
CA ALA A 185 25.46 -15.95 6.36
C ALA A 185 24.63 -17.24 6.44
N GLY A 186 23.65 -17.44 5.55
CA GLY A 186 22.84 -18.64 5.46
C GLY A 186 21.40 -18.51 6.00
N ALA A 187 20.87 -17.30 6.17
CA ALA A 187 19.43 -17.12 6.38
C ALA A 187 18.66 -17.54 5.13
N HIS A 188 17.56 -18.29 5.29
CA HIS A 188 16.68 -18.60 4.17
C HIS A 188 15.66 -17.46 4.00
N PRO A 189 15.57 -16.82 2.82
CA PRO A 189 14.67 -15.67 2.61
C PRO A 189 13.18 -16.03 2.74
N ASP A 190 12.84 -17.28 2.41
CA ASP A 190 11.46 -17.78 2.41
C ASP A 190 11.06 -18.50 3.71
N SER A 191 11.93 -18.44 4.73
CA SER A 191 11.62 -18.98 6.05
C SER A 191 10.38 -18.29 6.63
N ARG A 192 9.52 -19.07 7.30
CA ARG A 192 8.31 -18.55 7.94
C ARG A 192 8.46 -18.58 9.46
N ASP A 193 7.95 -17.56 10.13
CA ASP A 193 7.84 -17.51 11.58
C ASP A 193 6.73 -18.44 12.11
N SER A 194 6.51 -18.42 13.43
CA SER A 194 5.45 -19.20 14.08
C SER A 194 4.04 -18.85 13.61
N ASP A 195 3.86 -17.65 13.08
CA ASP A 195 2.58 -17.14 12.57
C ASP A 195 2.42 -17.42 11.06
N GLY A 196 3.42 -18.07 10.44
CA GLY A 196 3.42 -18.42 9.02
C GLY A 196 3.84 -17.28 8.09
N ASN A 197 4.36 -16.17 8.63
CA ASN A 197 4.79 -14.99 7.88
C ASN A 197 6.23 -15.14 7.40
N SER A 198 6.49 -14.77 6.14
CA SER A 198 7.85 -14.66 5.60
C SER A 198 8.45 -13.28 5.91
N ALA A 199 9.76 -13.12 5.74
CA ALA A 199 10.40 -11.81 5.86
C ALA A 199 9.77 -10.80 4.88
N LEU A 200 9.44 -11.24 3.67
CA LEU A 200 8.82 -10.39 2.65
C LEU A 200 7.40 -9.97 3.06
N SER A 201 6.59 -10.88 3.62
CA SER A 201 5.22 -10.52 4.05
C SER A 201 5.22 -9.52 5.20
N VAL A 202 6.17 -9.66 6.13
CA VAL A 202 6.34 -8.72 7.25
C VAL A 202 6.82 -7.36 6.75
N ALA A 203 7.76 -7.30 5.80
CA ALA A 203 8.18 -6.03 5.19
C ALA A 203 7.02 -5.32 4.48
N ALA A 204 6.22 -6.07 3.72
CA ALA A 204 5.07 -5.55 3.00
C ALA A 204 4.00 -5.00 3.96
N ALA A 205 3.63 -5.74 5.00
CA ALA A 205 2.66 -5.30 6.00
C ALA A 205 3.12 -4.07 6.80
N ALA A 206 4.43 -3.90 6.99
CA ALA A 206 5.01 -2.74 7.65
C ALA A 206 5.22 -1.52 6.71
N GLY A 207 5.00 -1.67 5.40
CA GLY A 207 5.26 -0.60 4.41
C GLY A 207 6.75 -0.35 4.13
N ASN A 208 7.62 -1.30 4.45
CA ASN A 208 9.07 -1.16 4.31
C ASN A 208 9.55 -1.54 2.90
N VAL A 209 9.31 -0.66 1.93
CA VAL A 209 9.60 -0.90 0.50
C VAL A 209 11.06 -1.27 0.23
N GLU A 210 12.02 -0.61 0.91
CA GLU A 210 13.46 -0.87 0.68
C GLU A 210 13.89 -2.24 1.18
N ALA A 211 13.35 -2.69 2.32
CA ALA A 211 13.59 -4.03 2.84
C ALA A 211 12.94 -5.09 1.94
N ALA A 212 11.71 -4.85 1.49
CA ALA A 212 11.03 -5.74 0.54
C ALA A 212 11.81 -5.88 -0.78
N ARG A 213 12.32 -4.76 -1.32
CA ARG A 213 13.17 -4.76 -2.52
C ARG A 213 14.46 -5.57 -2.30
N ALA A 214 15.16 -5.32 -1.19
CA ALA A 214 16.39 -6.05 -0.87
C ALA A 214 16.15 -7.57 -0.73
N LEU A 215 14.99 -7.98 -0.20
CA LEU A 215 14.62 -9.39 -0.10
C LEU A 215 14.35 -10.02 -1.48
N LEU A 216 13.63 -9.32 -2.37
CA LEU A 216 13.40 -9.79 -3.74
C LEU A 216 14.69 -9.84 -4.56
N ASP A 217 15.56 -8.83 -4.44
CA ASP A 217 16.88 -8.81 -5.08
C ASP A 217 17.75 -9.99 -4.60
N ALA A 218 17.56 -10.43 -3.35
CA ALA A 218 18.22 -11.59 -2.78
C ALA A 218 17.52 -12.93 -3.10
N GLY A 219 16.47 -12.92 -3.93
CA GLY A 219 15.80 -14.13 -4.42
C GLY A 219 14.65 -14.64 -3.55
N ALA A 220 14.09 -13.82 -2.65
CA ALA A 220 12.89 -14.18 -1.91
C ALA A 220 11.71 -14.44 -2.88
N GLN A 221 11.01 -15.54 -2.66
CA GLN A 221 9.84 -15.94 -3.42
C GLN A 221 8.58 -15.68 -2.61
N PHE A 222 7.49 -15.37 -3.33
CA PHE A 222 6.16 -15.36 -2.75
C PHE A 222 5.16 -15.84 -3.78
N ASP A 223 4.05 -16.35 -3.30
CA ASP A 223 2.91 -16.71 -4.14
C ASP A 223 1.93 -15.53 -4.15
N PRO A 224 1.74 -14.84 -5.30
CA PRO A 224 0.79 -13.75 -5.44
C PRO A 224 -0.65 -14.10 -5.06
N SER A 225 -1.04 -15.37 -5.18
CA SER A 225 -2.40 -15.85 -4.87
C SER A 225 -2.59 -16.21 -3.39
N ALA A 226 -1.57 -16.79 -2.76
CA ALA A 226 -1.66 -17.27 -1.38
C ALA A 226 -1.26 -16.20 -0.35
N ASP A 227 -0.20 -15.42 -0.62
CA ASP A 227 0.40 -14.54 0.38
C ASP A 227 -0.27 -13.16 0.47
N ARG A 228 -1.19 -12.84 -0.47
CA ARG A 228 -2.00 -11.59 -0.49
C ARG A 228 -1.18 -10.29 -0.37
N LEU A 229 0.11 -10.32 -0.72
CA LEU A 229 1.01 -9.18 -0.59
C LEU A 229 0.60 -8.03 -1.50
N LEU A 230 0.23 -8.34 -2.74
CA LEU A 230 -0.27 -7.37 -3.70
C LEU A 230 -1.60 -6.76 -3.23
N HIS A 231 -2.50 -7.58 -2.66
CA HIS A 231 -3.76 -7.13 -2.08
C HIS A 231 -3.55 -6.19 -0.90
N ALA A 232 -2.64 -6.53 0.02
CA ALA A 232 -2.29 -5.69 1.16
C ALA A 232 -1.68 -4.35 0.71
N ALA A 233 -0.76 -4.38 -0.26
CA ALA A 233 -0.17 -3.17 -0.83
C ALA A 233 -1.22 -2.27 -1.51
N ALA A 234 -2.15 -2.87 -2.25
CA ALA A 234 -3.27 -2.16 -2.85
C ALA A 234 -4.24 -1.56 -1.82
N ALA A 235 -4.56 -2.30 -0.75
CA ALA A 235 -5.39 -1.84 0.36
C ALA A 235 -4.74 -0.71 1.18
N ALA A 236 -3.40 -0.63 1.20
CA ALA A 236 -2.65 0.43 1.85
C ALA A 236 -2.37 1.65 0.95
N ASN A 237 -2.78 1.61 -0.33
CA ASN A 237 -2.41 2.58 -1.36
C ASN A 237 -0.88 2.74 -1.54
N ASP A 238 -0.09 1.70 -1.25
CA ASP A 238 1.37 1.75 -1.38
C ASP A 238 1.78 1.37 -2.81
N VAL A 239 1.72 2.37 -3.70
CA VAL A 239 2.09 2.22 -5.12
C VAL A 239 3.56 1.82 -5.29
N ARG A 240 4.44 2.22 -4.38
CA ARG A 240 5.87 1.88 -4.45
C ARG A 240 6.08 0.40 -4.15
N LEU A 241 5.37 -0.13 -3.15
CA LEU A 241 5.40 -1.56 -2.85
C LEU A 241 4.74 -2.37 -3.97
N LEU A 242 3.63 -1.90 -4.55
CA LEU A 242 3.02 -2.53 -5.73
C LEU A 242 4.00 -2.62 -6.91
N ASP A 243 4.78 -1.57 -7.18
CA ASP A 243 5.78 -1.55 -8.25
C ASP A 243 6.91 -2.57 -8.02
N VAL A 244 7.36 -2.69 -6.77
CA VAL A 244 8.38 -3.67 -6.38
C VAL A 244 7.84 -5.11 -6.51
N LEU A 245 6.60 -5.36 -6.09
CA LEU A 245 5.98 -6.68 -6.12
C LEU A 245 5.45 -7.11 -7.51
N ALA A 246 5.13 -6.15 -8.38
CA ALA A 246 4.64 -6.43 -9.74
C ALA A 246 5.71 -7.03 -10.67
N ASN A 247 6.99 -6.85 -10.36
CA ASN A 247 8.11 -7.26 -11.22
C ASN A 247 8.78 -8.61 -10.86
N PRO A 248 8.24 -9.38 -9.90
CA PRO A 248 8.26 -10.85 -10.04
C PRO A 248 6.88 -11.52 -9.98
N GLY A 249 5.83 -10.84 -9.49
CA GLY A 249 4.49 -11.40 -9.34
C GLY A 249 3.52 -10.93 -10.44
N ASN A 250 2.60 -11.80 -10.86
CA ASN A 250 1.48 -11.36 -11.71
C ASN A 250 0.56 -10.45 -10.88
N ILE A 251 0.57 -9.14 -11.19
CA ILE A 251 -0.22 -8.10 -10.52
C ILE A 251 -1.74 -8.40 -10.52
N ASP A 252 -2.21 -9.22 -11.46
CA ASP A 252 -3.62 -9.55 -11.65
C ASP A 252 -4.04 -10.84 -10.90
N SER A 253 -3.16 -11.40 -10.06
CA SER A 253 -3.43 -12.66 -9.36
C SER A 253 -4.61 -12.55 -8.39
N ALA A 254 -5.49 -13.55 -8.43
CA ALA A 254 -6.64 -13.64 -7.55
C ALA A 254 -6.29 -14.39 -6.26
N ASP A 255 -6.85 -13.95 -5.13
CA ASP A 255 -6.78 -14.66 -3.86
C ASP A 255 -7.80 -15.82 -3.80
N SER A 256 -7.87 -16.50 -2.66
CA SER A 256 -8.80 -17.62 -2.44
C SER A 256 -10.29 -17.26 -2.59
N THR A 257 -10.63 -15.97 -2.54
CA THR A 257 -11.99 -15.46 -2.76
C THR A 257 -12.21 -14.99 -4.20
N GLY A 258 -11.21 -15.13 -5.07
CA GLY A 258 -11.25 -14.61 -6.43
C GLY A 258 -11.00 -13.10 -6.51
N ARG A 259 -10.69 -12.43 -5.39
CA ARG A 259 -10.40 -11.01 -5.38
C ARG A 259 -9.00 -10.77 -5.90
N ARG A 260 -8.84 -9.69 -6.65
CA ARG A 260 -7.56 -9.23 -7.21
C ARG A 260 -7.14 -7.94 -6.50
N PRO A 261 -5.86 -7.50 -6.56
CA PRO A 261 -5.42 -6.27 -5.92
C PRO A 261 -6.25 -5.03 -6.31
N ILE A 262 -6.74 -4.98 -7.55
CA ILE A 262 -7.62 -3.91 -8.02
C ILE A 262 -8.98 -3.84 -7.28
N HIS A 263 -9.48 -4.95 -6.72
CA HIS A 263 -10.67 -4.97 -5.88
C HIS A 263 -10.41 -4.28 -4.54
N GLU A 264 -9.26 -4.55 -3.92
CA GLU A 264 -8.87 -3.92 -2.64
C GLU A 264 -8.58 -2.43 -2.83
N ALA A 265 -7.89 -2.05 -3.90
CA ALA A 265 -7.70 -0.63 -4.26
C ALA A 265 -9.04 0.09 -4.48
N ALA A 266 -10.01 -0.57 -5.13
CA ALA A 266 -11.35 -0.02 -5.33
C ALA A 266 -12.12 0.11 -4.01
N SER A 267 -12.05 -0.90 -3.14
CA SER A 267 -12.67 -0.91 -1.82
C SER A 267 -12.13 0.18 -0.90
N GLY A 268 -10.83 0.53 -1.00
CA GLY A 268 -10.23 1.63 -0.23
C GLY A 268 -10.35 3.01 -0.91
N GLY A 269 -10.92 3.08 -2.13
CA GLY A 269 -11.04 4.32 -2.88
C GLY A 269 -9.70 4.88 -3.37
N HIS A 270 -8.69 4.03 -3.48
CA HIS A 270 -7.31 4.39 -3.73
C HIS A 270 -7.04 4.61 -5.23
N ALA A 271 -7.35 5.82 -5.71
CA ALA A 271 -7.23 6.18 -7.13
C ALA A 271 -5.83 5.99 -7.71
N GLU A 272 -4.76 6.22 -6.93
CA GLU A 272 -3.37 6.02 -7.40
C GLU A 272 -3.05 4.53 -7.58
N ALA A 273 -3.38 3.69 -6.60
CA ALA A 273 -3.26 2.24 -6.72
C ALA A 273 -4.11 1.68 -7.88
N LEU A 274 -5.34 2.18 -8.08
CA LEU A 274 -6.20 1.81 -9.21
C LEU A 274 -5.55 2.14 -10.56
N ARG A 275 -5.03 3.37 -10.72
CA ARG A 275 -4.30 3.79 -11.93
C ARG A 275 -3.08 2.93 -12.18
N PHE A 276 -2.33 2.63 -11.12
CA PHE A 276 -1.16 1.76 -11.21
C PHE A 276 -1.53 0.36 -11.69
N CYS A 277 -2.52 -0.29 -11.05
CA CYS A 277 -3.00 -1.62 -11.42
C CYS A 277 -3.47 -1.68 -12.88
N VAL A 278 -4.31 -0.73 -13.33
CA VAL A 278 -4.78 -0.67 -14.72
C VAL A 278 -3.62 -0.46 -15.70
N ARG A 279 -2.67 0.42 -15.38
CA ARG A 279 -1.47 0.64 -16.20
C ARG A 279 -0.61 -0.62 -16.34
N CYS A 280 -0.54 -1.42 -15.28
CA CYS A 280 0.18 -2.70 -15.26
C CYS A 280 -0.60 -3.86 -15.89
N GLY A 281 -1.82 -3.62 -16.41
CA GLY A 281 -2.60 -4.61 -17.14
C GLY A 281 -3.59 -5.42 -16.31
N CYS A 282 -3.94 -5.00 -15.09
CA CYS A 282 -5.00 -5.65 -14.31
C CYS A 282 -6.36 -5.57 -15.02
N ASP A 283 -7.15 -6.63 -14.91
CA ASP A 283 -8.53 -6.63 -15.42
C ASP A 283 -9.47 -5.91 -14.44
N ALA A 284 -9.79 -4.65 -14.77
CA ALA A 284 -10.73 -3.82 -14.01
C ALA A 284 -12.21 -4.26 -14.11
N SER A 285 -12.51 -5.30 -14.90
CA SER A 285 -13.85 -5.86 -15.08
C SER A 285 -14.03 -7.25 -14.47
N ALA A 286 -12.93 -7.89 -14.05
CA ALA A 286 -12.96 -9.25 -13.52
C ALA A 286 -13.83 -9.33 -12.25
N PRO A 287 -14.80 -10.27 -12.19
CA PRO A 287 -15.56 -10.52 -10.97
C PRO A 287 -14.80 -11.43 -9.99
N ASP A 288 -15.01 -11.22 -8.70
CA ASP A 288 -14.63 -12.16 -7.64
C ASP A 288 -15.59 -13.36 -7.52
N SER A 289 -15.40 -14.22 -6.52
CA SER A 289 -16.27 -15.39 -6.30
C SER A 289 -17.73 -15.03 -6.00
N GLY A 290 -18.02 -13.81 -5.54
CA GLY A 290 -19.38 -13.30 -5.34
C GLY A 290 -19.99 -12.66 -6.58
N GLY A 291 -19.26 -12.60 -7.69
CA GLY A 291 -19.65 -11.82 -8.86
C GLY A 291 -19.38 -10.32 -8.71
N TRP A 292 -18.65 -9.90 -7.66
CA TRP A 292 -18.35 -8.49 -7.45
C TRP A 292 -17.19 -8.07 -8.34
N THR A 293 -17.42 -7.04 -9.13
CA THR A 293 -16.34 -6.35 -9.87
C THR A 293 -15.72 -5.25 -9.00
N PRO A 294 -14.54 -4.71 -9.36
CA PRO A 294 -13.95 -3.57 -8.65
C PRO A 294 -14.92 -2.38 -8.53
N LEU A 295 -15.76 -2.17 -9.55
CA LEU A 295 -16.79 -1.11 -9.51
C LEU A 295 -17.82 -1.33 -8.42
N HIS A 296 -18.23 -2.58 -8.15
CA HIS A 296 -19.13 -2.91 -7.04
C HIS A 296 -18.48 -2.59 -5.70
N CYS A 297 -17.19 -2.91 -5.51
CA CYS A 297 -16.44 -2.59 -4.29
C CYS A 297 -16.35 -1.07 -4.06
N ALA A 298 -15.95 -0.29 -5.07
CA ALA A 298 -15.88 1.17 -4.96
C ALA A 298 -17.27 1.81 -4.72
N ALA A 299 -18.32 1.24 -5.32
CA ALA A 299 -19.69 1.71 -5.15
C ALA A 299 -20.26 1.40 -3.75
N ALA A 300 -19.93 0.24 -3.20
CA ALA A 300 -20.35 -0.18 -1.86
C ALA A 300 -19.76 0.69 -0.75
N GLU A 301 -18.51 1.15 -0.93
CA GLU A 301 -17.80 2.00 0.04
C GLU A 301 -17.93 3.50 -0.26
N GLY A 302 -18.67 3.87 -1.31
CA GLY A 302 -19.02 5.27 -1.57
C GLY A 302 -17.91 6.11 -2.23
N HIS A 303 -16.90 5.47 -2.83
CA HIS A 303 -15.72 6.16 -3.35
C HIS A 303 -15.91 6.73 -4.76
N LEU A 304 -16.34 7.99 -4.86
CA LEU A 304 -16.64 8.66 -6.14
C LEU A 304 -15.45 8.68 -7.11
N ALA A 305 -14.26 9.05 -6.65
CA ALA A 305 -13.08 9.13 -7.53
C ALA A 305 -12.68 7.77 -8.11
N ALA A 306 -12.82 6.69 -7.31
CA ALA A 306 -12.59 5.33 -7.78
C ALA A 306 -13.66 4.87 -8.78
N VAL A 307 -14.93 5.20 -8.52
CA VAL A 307 -16.05 4.93 -9.44
C VAL A 307 -15.84 5.64 -10.78
N GLU A 308 -15.53 6.94 -10.78
CA GLU A 308 -15.28 7.70 -12.01
C GLU A 308 -14.11 7.12 -12.79
N PHE A 309 -13.00 6.82 -12.12
CA PHE A 309 -11.85 6.19 -12.75
C PHE A 309 -12.18 4.83 -13.38
N LEU A 310 -12.90 3.97 -12.67
CA LEU A 310 -13.28 2.64 -13.16
C LEU A 310 -14.29 2.71 -14.32
N LEU A 311 -15.20 3.68 -14.31
CA LEU A 311 -16.13 3.91 -15.43
C LEU A 311 -15.42 4.46 -16.67
N ASP A 312 -14.40 5.30 -16.49
CA ASP A 312 -13.57 5.80 -17.58
C ASP A 312 -12.68 4.69 -18.15
N ALA A 313 -12.14 3.81 -17.30
CA ALA A 313 -11.35 2.66 -17.72
C ALA A 313 -12.20 1.56 -18.39
N VAL A 314 -13.39 1.27 -17.86
CA VAL A 314 -14.29 0.22 -18.34
C VAL A 314 -15.75 0.73 -18.39
N PRO A 315 -16.18 1.34 -19.51
CA PRO A 315 -17.51 1.96 -19.63
C PRO A 315 -18.70 1.02 -19.38
N PHE A 316 -18.53 -0.28 -19.67
CA PHE A 316 -19.58 -1.29 -19.52
C PHE A 316 -19.63 -1.93 -18.12
N ALA A 317 -18.67 -1.64 -17.22
CA ALA A 317 -18.63 -2.23 -15.88
C ALA A 317 -19.88 -1.91 -15.05
N LYS A 318 -20.57 -0.80 -15.33
CA LYS A 318 -21.82 -0.41 -14.66
C LYS A 318 -22.99 -1.37 -14.86
N TYR A 319 -22.97 -2.19 -15.90
CA TYR A 319 -24.01 -3.19 -16.20
C TYR A 319 -23.72 -4.55 -15.58
N ALA A 320 -22.51 -4.76 -15.03
CA ALA A 320 -22.18 -5.99 -14.34
C ALA A 320 -23.11 -6.18 -13.13
N VAL A 321 -23.45 -7.44 -12.86
CA VAL A 321 -24.29 -7.83 -11.74
C VAL A 321 -23.55 -8.84 -10.87
N THR A 322 -23.72 -8.72 -9.57
CA THR A 322 -23.25 -9.72 -8.60
C THR A 322 -24.06 -11.00 -8.73
N ARG A 323 -23.66 -12.06 -8.00
CA ARG A 323 -24.46 -13.31 -7.91
C ARG A 323 -25.88 -13.08 -7.40
N ASP A 324 -26.11 -12.01 -6.64
CA ASP A 324 -27.44 -11.62 -6.15
C ASP A 324 -28.25 -10.81 -7.17
N GLY A 325 -27.72 -10.60 -8.39
CA GLY A 325 -28.36 -9.79 -9.43
C GLY A 325 -28.29 -8.28 -9.20
N ARG A 326 -27.47 -7.82 -8.24
CA ARG A 326 -27.33 -6.39 -7.90
C ARG A 326 -26.28 -5.73 -8.80
N THR A 327 -26.61 -4.57 -9.34
CA THR A 327 -25.64 -3.70 -10.04
C THR A 327 -24.87 -2.83 -9.05
N ALA A 328 -23.74 -2.25 -9.47
CA ALA A 328 -22.99 -1.29 -8.65
C ALA A 328 -23.88 -0.11 -8.15
N TYR A 329 -24.84 0.34 -8.96
CA TYR A 329 -25.82 1.35 -8.54
C TYR A 329 -26.73 0.86 -7.40
N ALA A 330 -27.24 -0.38 -7.51
CA ALA A 330 -28.10 -0.95 -6.47
C ALA A 330 -27.33 -1.09 -5.15
N VAL A 331 -26.08 -1.56 -5.21
CA VAL A 331 -25.21 -1.69 -4.04
C VAL A 331 -24.92 -0.32 -3.41
N ALA A 332 -24.59 0.71 -4.20
CA ALA A 332 -24.40 2.07 -3.69
C ALA A 332 -25.68 2.65 -3.05
N ALA A 333 -26.85 2.37 -3.64
CA ALA A 333 -28.13 2.84 -3.10
C ALA A 333 -28.47 2.17 -1.76
N GLU A 334 -28.23 0.87 -1.63
CA GLU A 334 -28.40 0.10 -0.39
C GLU A 334 -27.45 0.58 0.73
N ALA A 335 -26.21 0.91 0.37
CA ALA A 335 -25.22 1.49 1.29
C ALA A 335 -25.49 2.97 1.64
N GLY A 336 -26.46 3.62 0.99
CA GLY A 336 -26.82 5.02 1.25
C GLY A 336 -25.95 6.06 0.52
N HIS A 337 -25.13 5.64 -0.45
CA HIS A 337 -24.21 6.49 -1.21
C HIS A 337 -24.90 7.20 -2.40
N SER A 338 -25.86 8.05 -2.07
CA SER A 338 -26.67 8.81 -3.05
C SER A 338 -25.86 9.69 -4.01
N HIS A 339 -24.68 10.18 -3.60
CA HIS A 339 -23.78 11.00 -4.41
C HIS A 339 -23.18 10.25 -5.61
N LEU A 340 -23.13 8.91 -5.56
CA LEU A 340 -22.68 8.08 -6.69
C LEU A 340 -23.77 7.85 -7.74
N GLY A 341 -25.02 8.15 -7.40
CA GLY A 341 -26.18 7.85 -8.25
C GLY A 341 -26.08 8.52 -9.61
N ASP A 342 -25.59 9.76 -9.68
CA ASP A 342 -25.42 10.48 -10.95
C ASP A 342 -24.42 9.83 -11.92
N SER A 343 -23.43 9.11 -11.39
CA SER A 343 -22.37 8.45 -12.17
C SER A 343 -22.71 6.99 -12.49
N LEU A 344 -23.35 6.28 -11.56
CA LEU A 344 -23.65 4.84 -11.70
C LEU A 344 -25.01 4.53 -12.32
N ARG A 345 -25.94 5.48 -12.34
CA ARG A 345 -27.28 5.27 -12.90
C ARG A 345 -27.18 4.81 -14.36
N LEU A 346 -28.01 3.83 -14.73
CA LEU A 346 -27.94 3.08 -15.99
C LEU A 346 -28.37 3.88 -17.24
N GLY A 347 -28.16 5.20 -17.25
CA GLY A 347 -28.46 6.09 -18.37
C GLY A 347 -27.23 6.40 -19.23
N ASP A 348 -27.15 5.74 -20.39
CA ASP A 348 -26.28 5.89 -21.58
C ASP A 348 -25.28 7.06 -21.64
N GLY A 349 -24.06 6.80 -22.10
CA GLY A 349 -23.09 7.85 -22.44
C GLY A 349 -23.67 8.93 -23.37
N LEU A 350 -24.64 8.56 -24.22
CA LEU A 350 -25.42 9.48 -25.04
C LEU A 350 -26.34 10.41 -24.22
N GLN A 351 -27.00 9.88 -23.18
CA GLN A 351 -27.84 10.66 -22.28
C GLN A 351 -26.99 11.60 -21.40
N ARG A 352 -25.79 11.15 -20.98
CA ARG A 352 -24.81 12.00 -20.29
C ARG A 352 -24.30 13.12 -21.20
N ALA A 353 -23.90 12.80 -22.43
CA ALA A 353 -23.47 13.78 -23.41
C ALA A 353 -24.60 14.79 -23.72
N ALA A 354 -25.84 14.32 -23.87
CA ALA A 354 -27.04 15.15 -24.04
C ALA A 354 -27.33 16.07 -22.85
N ARG A 355 -27.11 15.59 -21.62
CA ARG A 355 -27.26 16.39 -20.38
C ARG A 355 -26.20 17.48 -20.29
N LEU A 356 -24.95 17.16 -20.61
CA LEU A 356 -23.80 18.06 -20.50
C LEU A 356 -23.72 19.09 -21.63
N GLY A 357 -24.39 18.83 -22.76
CA GLY A 357 -24.30 19.70 -23.94
C GLY A 357 -23.18 19.31 -24.90
N ASP A 358 -22.59 18.13 -24.75
CA ASP A 358 -21.46 17.67 -25.57
C ASP A 358 -21.94 17.17 -26.94
N ALA A 359 -22.16 18.11 -27.85
CA ALA A 359 -22.58 17.84 -29.22
C ALA A 359 -21.58 16.97 -30.02
N ASN A 360 -20.28 17.06 -29.71
CA ASN A 360 -19.24 16.27 -30.37
C ASN A 360 -19.28 14.82 -29.89
N GLY A 361 -19.40 14.60 -28.58
CA GLY A 361 -19.59 13.27 -27.99
C GLY A 361 -20.86 12.59 -28.51
N ILE A 362 -21.97 13.33 -28.64
CA ILE A 362 -23.20 12.80 -29.24
C ILE A 362 -22.95 12.34 -30.68
N ARG A 363 -22.34 13.17 -31.54
CA ARG A 363 -22.03 12.82 -32.94
C ARG A 363 -21.18 11.55 -33.04
N SER A 364 -20.12 11.46 -32.22
CA SER A 364 -19.24 10.29 -32.19
C SER A 364 -20.01 9.03 -31.79
N LEU A 365 -20.81 9.11 -30.72
CA LEU A 365 -21.57 7.96 -30.23
C LEU A 365 -22.63 7.49 -31.24
N VAL A 366 -23.33 8.42 -31.89
CA VAL A 366 -24.30 8.10 -32.95
C VAL A 366 -23.61 7.45 -34.16
N SER A 367 -22.44 7.95 -34.58
CA SER A 367 -21.67 7.37 -35.70
C SER A 367 -21.19 5.94 -35.42
N GLN A 368 -21.02 5.59 -34.14
CA GLN A 368 -20.66 4.25 -33.67
C GLN A 368 -21.87 3.34 -33.47
N GLY A 369 -23.08 3.78 -33.87
CA GLY A 369 -24.30 2.99 -33.80
C GLY A 369 -25.06 3.07 -32.47
N ALA A 370 -24.79 4.07 -31.62
CA ALA A 370 -25.53 4.23 -30.37
C ALA A 370 -27.03 4.50 -30.65
N GLY A 371 -27.90 3.77 -29.94
CA GLY A 371 -29.35 3.94 -30.03
C GLY A 371 -29.80 5.31 -29.53
N VAL A 372 -30.20 6.19 -30.45
CA VAL A 372 -30.58 7.58 -30.17
C VAL A 372 -31.80 7.71 -29.24
N ASN A 373 -32.64 6.68 -29.21
CA ASN A 373 -33.88 6.62 -28.44
C ASN A 373 -33.78 5.74 -27.19
N GLY A 374 -32.57 5.42 -26.73
CA GLY A 374 -32.35 4.66 -25.50
C GLY A 374 -33.07 5.30 -24.31
N ARG A 375 -33.88 4.52 -23.59
CA ARG A 375 -34.67 4.98 -22.43
C ARG A 375 -33.97 4.59 -21.14
N ASP A 376 -33.94 5.48 -20.16
CA ASP A 376 -33.45 5.15 -18.83
C ASP A 376 -34.52 4.50 -17.94
N GLN A 377 -34.18 4.29 -16.67
CA GLN A 377 -35.08 3.75 -15.64
C GLN A 377 -36.36 4.60 -15.44
N ASN A 378 -36.35 5.88 -15.82
CA ASN A 378 -37.51 6.77 -15.76
C ASN A 378 -38.26 6.84 -17.10
N GLY A 379 -37.82 6.10 -18.12
CA GLY A 379 -38.35 6.17 -19.48
C GLY A 379 -37.84 7.37 -20.29
N TRP A 380 -36.91 8.16 -19.76
CA TRP A 380 -36.37 9.35 -20.41
C TRP A 380 -35.43 8.95 -21.55
N THR A 381 -35.54 9.66 -22.68
CA THR A 381 -34.61 9.59 -23.82
C THR A 381 -33.48 10.63 -23.68
N PRO A 382 -32.38 10.58 -24.45
CA PRO A 382 -31.38 11.65 -24.48
C PRO A 382 -32.00 13.02 -24.78
N LEU A 383 -33.02 13.04 -25.63
CA LEU A 383 -33.74 14.26 -26.00
C LEU A 383 -34.48 14.89 -24.80
N HIS A 384 -35.05 14.09 -23.90
CA HIS A 384 -35.64 14.61 -22.65
C HIS A 384 -34.61 15.37 -21.81
N ARG A 385 -33.37 14.87 -21.70
CA ARG A 385 -32.31 15.52 -20.90
C ARG A 385 -31.84 16.81 -21.55
N ALA A 386 -31.59 16.77 -22.86
CA ALA A 386 -31.16 17.95 -23.61
C ALA A 386 -32.23 19.05 -23.56
N ALA A 387 -33.51 18.68 -23.67
CA ALA A 387 -34.64 19.60 -23.58
C ALA A 387 -34.81 20.21 -22.19
N PHE A 388 -34.78 19.38 -21.14
CA PHE A 388 -34.87 19.84 -19.75
C PHE A 388 -33.72 20.76 -19.33
N LYS A 389 -32.51 20.52 -19.83
CA LYS A 389 -31.31 21.34 -19.52
C LYS A 389 -31.08 22.51 -20.48
N GLY A 390 -31.93 22.70 -21.49
CA GLY A 390 -31.81 23.82 -22.43
C GLY A 390 -30.61 23.71 -23.39
N ARG A 391 -30.09 22.50 -23.64
CA ARG A 391 -28.88 22.30 -24.46
C ARG A 391 -29.23 22.29 -25.95
N MET A 392 -29.43 23.47 -26.52
CA MET A 392 -29.86 23.67 -27.92
C MET A 392 -29.05 22.86 -28.94
N GLU A 393 -27.71 22.90 -28.85
CA GLU A 393 -26.84 22.19 -29.81
C GLU A 393 -26.98 20.66 -29.70
N SER A 394 -27.13 20.12 -28.49
CA SER A 394 -27.42 18.70 -28.31
C SER A 394 -28.80 18.31 -28.83
N VAL A 395 -29.81 19.17 -28.67
CA VAL A 395 -31.16 18.96 -29.23
C VAL A 395 -31.10 18.90 -30.75
N LYS A 396 -30.41 19.85 -31.40
CA LYS A 396 -30.21 19.87 -32.86
C LYS A 396 -29.55 18.58 -33.36
N VAL A 397 -28.46 18.16 -32.70
CA VAL A 397 -27.73 16.94 -33.09
C VAL A 397 -28.58 15.69 -32.90
N LEU A 398 -29.29 15.56 -31.77
CA LEU A 398 -30.13 14.40 -31.48
C LEU A 398 -31.30 14.30 -32.48
N ILE A 399 -31.98 15.40 -32.79
CA ILE A 399 -33.06 15.43 -33.79
C ILE A 399 -32.51 15.11 -35.18
N GLY A 400 -31.38 15.71 -35.56
CA GLY A 400 -30.70 15.40 -36.83
C GLY A 400 -30.22 13.94 -36.92
N SER A 401 -30.08 13.25 -35.78
CA SER A 401 -29.70 11.84 -35.68
C SER A 401 -30.90 10.89 -35.57
N GLY A 402 -32.14 11.37 -35.71
CA GLY A 402 -33.35 10.54 -35.65
C GLY A 402 -33.93 10.30 -34.26
N ALA A 403 -33.70 11.23 -33.31
CA ALA A 403 -34.37 11.19 -32.01
C ALA A 403 -35.90 11.34 -32.16
N GLN A 404 -36.66 10.53 -31.44
CA GLN A 404 -38.11 10.62 -31.36
C GLN A 404 -38.51 11.88 -30.58
N ILE A 405 -39.10 12.84 -31.29
CA ILE A 405 -39.48 14.16 -30.77
C ILE A 405 -40.57 14.06 -29.71
N ASP A 406 -41.56 13.17 -29.93
CA ASP A 406 -42.71 12.96 -29.06
C ASP A 406 -42.60 11.67 -28.22
N ALA A 407 -41.37 11.19 -27.98
CA ALA A 407 -41.19 10.10 -27.04
C ALA A 407 -41.75 10.51 -25.68
N VAL A 408 -42.59 9.69 -25.07
CA VAL A 408 -43.08 9.92 -23.71
C VAL A 408 -42.17 9.24 -22.71
N ASP A 409 -42.08 9.72 -21.48
CA ASP A 409 -41.47 8.99 -20.37
C ASP A 409 -42.48 8.07 -19.64
N ASN A 410 -42.08 7.50 -18.49
CA ASN A 410 -42.96 6.62 -17.70
C ASN A 410 -44.12 7.37 -17.01
N VAL A 411 -44.08 8.71 -16.96
CA VAL A 411 -45.10 9.59 -16.37
C VAL A 411 -45.97 10.24 -17.47
N GLY A 412 -45.61 10.07 -18.74
CA GLY A 412 -46.30 10.63 -19.90
C GLY A 412 -45.79 12.01 -20.35
N TYR A 413 -44.61 12.43 -19.89
CA TYR A 413 -44.00 13.70 -20.28
C TYR A 413 -43.27 13.55 -21.61
N THR A 414 -43.42 14.55 -22.48
CA THR A 414 -42.63 14.69 -23.71
C THR A 414 -41.43 15.62 -23.49
N PRO A 415 -40.40 15.56 -24.36
CA PRO A 415 -39.27 16.48 -24.31
C PRO A 415 -39.70 17.95 -24.36
N LEU A 416 -40.74 18.27 -25.14
CA LEU A 416 -41.32 19.62 -25.21
C LEU A 416 -41.86 20.05 -23.84
N ARG A 417 -42.59 19.17 -23.14
CA ARG A 417 -43.12 19.48 -21.81
C ARG A 417 -41.99 19.71 -20.81
N CYS A 418 -40.94 18.90 -20.86
CA CYS A 418 -39.76 19.09 -20.02
C CYS A 418 -39.06 20.43 -20.27
N ALA A 419 -38.96 20.88 -21.53
CA ALA A 419 -38.39 22.19 -21.85
C ALA A 419 -39.25 23.35 -21.33
N VAL A 420 -40.58 23.24 -21.47
CA VAL A 420 -41.52 24.26 -20.99
C VAL A 420 -41.49 24.38 -19.47
N GLU A 421 -41.51 23.27 -18.74
CA GLU A 421 -41.46 23.29 -17.28
C GLU A 421 -40.12 23.77 -16.72
N ALA A 422 -39.03 23.49 -17.43
CA ALA A 422 -37.71 24.00 -17.09
C ALA A 422 -37.47 25.46 -17.54
N GLY A 423 -38.45 26.11 -18.17
CA GLY A 423 -38.36 27.50 -18.63
C GLY A 423 -37.45 27.72 -19.85
N GLN A 424 -37.14 26.67 -20.61
CA GLN A 424 -36.22 26.71 -21.74
C GLN A 424 -36.96 27.09 -23.03
N SER A 425 -37.31 28.38 -23.14
CA SER A 425 -38.14 28.93 -24.23
C SER A 425 -37.56 28.68 -25.62
N GLU A 426 -36.25 28.87 -25.80
CA GLU A 426 -35.58 28.66 -27.10
C GLU A 426 -35.71 27.21 -27.57
N VAL A 427 -35.46 26.25 -26.68
CA VAL A 427 -35.55 24.82 -26.99
C VAL A 427 -37.00 24.39 -27.21
N ALA A 428 -37.94 24.92 -26.44
CA ALA A 428 -39.37 24.66 -26.65
C ALA A 428 -39.86 25.17 -28.01
N LEU A 429 -39.49 26.39 -28.39
CA LEU A 429 -39.80 26.95 -29.71
C LEU A 429 -39.17 26.11 -30.84
N TYR A 430 -37.92 25.67 -30.64
CA TYR A 430 -37.25 24.81 -31.60
C TYR A 430 -37.96 23.45 -31.74
N LEU A 431 -38.33 22.78 -30.64
CA LEU A 431 -39.06 21.52 -30.68
C LEU A 431 -40.42 21.64 -31.38
N VAL A 432 -41.15 22.74 -31.15
CA VAL A 432 -42.41 23.04 -31.87
C VAL A 432 -42.16 23.25 -33.36
N SER A 433 -41.08 23.96 -33.73
CA SER A 433 -40.71 24.15 -35.14
C SER A 433 -40.38 22.84 -35.87
N GLN A 434 -39.92 21.83 -35.13
CA GLN A 434 -39.63 20.49 -35.63
C GLN A 434 -40.85 19.55 -35.59
N GLY A 435 -42.04 20.06 -35.23
CA GLY A 435 -43.29 19.31 -35.29
C GLY A 435 -43.74 18.64 -33.98
N ALA A 436 -43.14 18.98 -32.83
CA ALA A 436 -43.59 18.46 -31.53
C ALA A 436 -45.04 18.86 -31.22
N TYR A 437 -45.86 17.90 -30.77
CA TYR A 437 -47.27 18.19 -30.48
C TYR A 437 -47.44 18.98 -29.17
N ALA A 438 -47.88 20.24 -29.28
CA ALA A 438 -48.15 21.10 -28.12
C ALA A 438 -49.37 20.65 -27.27
N ASN A 439 -50.24 19.80 -27.81
CA ASN A 439 -51.55 19.45 -27.25
C ASN A 439 -51.72 17.96 -26.91
N GLN A 440 -50.73 17.31 -26.32
CA GLN A 440 -50.98 15.99 -25.70
C GLN A 440 -51.63 16.17 -24.33
N LYS A 441 -52.94 15.91 -24.24
CA LYS A 441 -53.65 15.76 -22.96
C LYS A 441 -53.30 14.39 -22.38
N THR A 442 -52.64 14.38 -21.24
CA THR A 442 -52.36 13.16 -20.46
C THR A 442 -53.66 12.45 -20.09
N PHE A 443 -53.70 11.13 -20.27
CA PHE A 443 -54.66 10.29 -19.55
C PHE A 443 -54.28 10.27 -18.06
N LYS A 444 -55.31 10.38 -17.20
CA LYS A 444 -55.22 10.54 -15.74
C LYS A 444 -54.47 9.39 -15.06
N SER A 445 -53.60 9.71 -14.10
CA SER A 445 -53.37 8.84 -12.93
C SER A 445 -54.28 9.33 -11.77
N PRO A 446 -55.05 8.45 -11.09
CA PRO A 446 -56.11 8.84 -10.17
C PRO A 446 -55.65 8.94 -8.71
N PHE A 447 -54.51 9.59 -8.41
CA PHE A 447 -54.13 9.89 -7.02
C PHE A 447 -53.76 11.36 -6.81
N LEU A 448 -54.77 12.03 -6.25
CA LEU A 448 -54.87 13.27 -5.48
C LEU A 448 -54.65 14.67 -6.10
N PRO A 449 -55.53 15.63 -5.73
CA PRO A 449 -55.47 17.04 -6.10
C PRO A 449 -54.78 17.92 -5.03
N VAL A 450 -54.64 19.21 -5.37
CA VAL A 450 -54.36 20.41 -4.54
C VAL A 450 -52.99 21.08 -4.79
N ARG A 451 -53.09 22.40 -5.01
CA ARG A 451 -52.08 23.42 -5.32
C ARG A 451 -50.93 23.55 -4.29
N ASN A 452 -49.70 23.72 -4.82
CA ASN A 452 -48.56 24.60 -4.44
C ASN A 452 -48.02 24.57 -2.98
N PRO A 453 -46.87 25.21 -2.66
CA PRO A 453 -45.70 25.70 -3.43
C PRO A 453 -44.36 25.20 -2.81
N CYS A 454 -43.20 25.59 -3.37
CA CYS A 454 -41.84 25.70 -2.76
C CYS A 454 -40.74 25.07 -3.60
N PHE A 455 -40.19 25.82 -4.55
CA PHE A 455 -38.77 26.24 -4.57
C PHE A 455 -38.63 27.37 -5.60
N GLY A 456 -38.68 28.63 -5.13
CA GLY A 456 -38.14 29.79 -5.85
C GLY A 456 -36.61 29.79 -5.76
N LYS A 457 -35.84 30.64 -6.43
CA LYS A 457 -36.07 31.91 -7.13
C LYS A 457 -34.95 32.03 -8.18
N ASN A 458 -35.18 32.72 -9.29
CA ASN A 458 -34.50 33.99 -9.59
C ASN A 458 -34.95 34.56 -10.95
N ASN A 459 -35.34 35.83 -10.89
CA ASN A 459 -35.42 36.84 -11.95
C ASN A 459 -36.65 36.87 -12.88
N HIS A 460 -37.69 37.56 -12.38
CA HIS A 460 -38.45 38.54 -13.17
C HIS A 460 -37.90 39.94 -12.82
N PRO A 461 -37.92 40.95 -13.74
CA PRO A 461 -39.14 41.55 -14.30
C PRO A 461 -39.09 41.67 -15.84
N ALA A 462 -40.19 41.67 -16.59
CA ALA A 462 -41.11 42.79 -16.67
C ALA A 462 -42.46 42.38 -17.26
N GLN A 463 -43.47 43.17 -16.90
CA GLN A 463 -44.87 43.08 -17.25
C GLN A 463 -45.18 43.65 -18.64
N LEU A 464 -46.18 43.02 -19.29
CA LEU A 464 -47.23 43.58 -20.18
C LEU A 464 -46.82 44.11 -21.58
N PRO A 465 -47.77 44.27 -22.55
CA PRO A 465 -49.17 43.79 -22.63
C PRO A 465 -49.55 43.12 -23.97
N LEU A 466 -50.75 42.51 -23.98
CA LEU A 466 -51.55 42.18 -25.17
C LEU A 466 -51.74 43.40 -26.10
N PRO A 467 -51.83 43.21 -27.44
CA PRO A 467 -52.56 44.14 -28.30
C PRO A 467 -53.92 43.56 -28.70
N LEU A 468 -54.98 44.34 -28.45
CA LEU A 468 -56.29 44.24 -29.11
C LEU A 468 -56.21 44.83 -30.55
N PRO A 469 -57.22 44.54 -31.40
CA PRO A 469 -57.09 44.26 -32.84
C PRO A 469 -57.38 45.48 -33.71
N LEU A 470 -57.02 45.44 -35.00
CA LEU A 470 -57.56 46.27 -36.11
C LEU A 470 -56.96 45.77 -37.45
N PRO A 471 -57.48 46.07 -38.65
CA PRO A 471 -58.87 46.10 -39.13
C PRO A 471 -59.06 45.26 -40.43
N LEU A 472 -60.31 44.90 -40.75
CA LEU A 472 -60.70 44.36 -42.07
C LEU A 472 -60.61 45.43 -43.17
N PRO A 473 -60.28 45.06 -44.41
CA PRO A 473 -60.73 45.76 -45.60
C PRO A 473 -61.77 44.92 -46.39
N PRO A 474 -62.49 45.53 -47.34
CA PRO A 474 -63.88 45.17 -47.57
C PRO A 474 -64.20 44.69 -49.00
N VAL A 475 -65.47 44.28 -49.17
CA VAL A 475 -66.32 44.45 -50.37
C VAL A 475 -66.40 43.31 -51.41
N ASN A 476 -67.66 42.87 -51.58
CA ASN A 476 -68.37 42.29 -52.74
C ASN A 476 -68.09 40.83 -53.15
N GLY A 477 -69.10 40.00 -53.41
CA GLY A 477 -70.55 40.16 -53.46
C GLY A 477 -71.21 38.89 -54.01
N GLU A 478 -72.54 38.79 -53.85
CA GLU A 478 -73.49 37.89 -54.57
C GLU A 478 -73.35 36.36 -54.30
N LYS A 479 -74.37 35.52 -54.09
CA LYS A 479 -75.84 35.45 -54.23
C LYS A 479 -76.34 34.40 -53.21
N ARG A 480 -77.41 34.60 -52.43
CA ARG A 480 -78.85 34.41 -52.73
C ARG A 480 -79.27 32.93 -52.96
N GLY A 481 -80.23 32.45 -52.15
CA GLY A 481 -81.03 31.22 -52.35
C GLY A 481 -80.94 30.24 -51.16
N ASP A 482 -81.81 30.33 -50.16
CA ASP A 482 -83.10 29.61 -50.01
C ASP A 482 -82.90 28.24 -49.32
N LEU A 483 -83.28 28.10 -48.04
CA LEU A 483 -84.59 27.66 -47.50
C LEU A 483 -84.73 26.13 -47.35
N VAL A 484 -84.80 25.71 -46.07
CA VAL A 484 -85.79 24.80 -45.48
C VAL A 484 -85.51 23.28 -45.42
N ASN A 485 -85.68 22.81 -44.17
CA ASN A 485 -85.86 21.46 -43.60
C ASN A 485 -84.63 20.60 -43.32
#